data_AF-A0A3N7HXJ0-F1
#
_entry.id   AF-A0A3N7HXJ0-F1
#
_cell.length_a   1.000
_cell.length_b   1.000
_cell.length_c   1.000
_cell.angle_alpha   90.00
_cell.angle_beta   90.00
_cell.angle_gamma   90.00
#
_symmetry.space_group_name_H-M   'P 1'
#
loop_
_entity.id
_entity.type
_entity.pdbx_description
1 polymer ?
#
loop_
_entity_poly.entity_id
_entity_poly.type
_entity_poly.pdbx_seq_one_letter_code
_entity_poly.pdbx_strand_id
1 'polypeptide(L)'
;MARRSSTLKTAFNPFTLWTDLALKTGEMLAASAQVITHRTGRMVSAGPSPNARDRKEFTRMGLEKVEAAGESAWAMAEQMSRTQMELGIKAWQDMARTGVAWMSVAGSRSLPQAIAKQSQLVQSVARSTQSAQRLSDATARVTGRGLKPVHRKATANAKRLGKLPRR
;
A
#
# COMPACT_ATOMS: atom_id res chain seq x y z
N MET A 1 12.23 35.18 4.58
CA MET A 1 12.69 34.05 3.76
C MET A 1 11.57 33.02 3.65
N ALA A 2 11.01 32.84 2.46
CA ALA A 2 9.78 32.10 2.21
C ALA A 2 9.98 30.57 2.20
N ARG A 3 9.11 29.83 2.89
CA ARG A 3 8.94 28.38 2.78
C ARG A 3 8.55 28.04 1.34
N ARG A 4 9.40 27.31 0.62
CA ARG A 4 9.05 26.70 -0.67
C ARG A 4 8.06 25.56 -0.43
N SER A 5 6.79 25.85 -0.69
CA SER A 5 5.75 24.84 -0.93
C SER A 5 6.09 24.07 -2.21
N SER A 6 6.58 22.85 -2.05
CA SER A 6 6.72 21.90 -3.16
C SER A 6 5.37 21.23 -3.45
N THR A 7 4.41 22.01 -3.92
CA THR A 7 3.23 21.51 -4.65
C THR A 7 3.64 21.15 -6.07
N LEU A 8 4.51 20.14 -6.20
CA LEU A 8 4.69 19.48 -7.49
C LEU A 8 3.49 18.56 -7.69
N LYS A 9 2.58 19.06 -8.53
CA LYS A 9 1.49 18.31 -9.15
C LYS A 9 2.07 17.00 -9.70
N THR A 10 1.93 15.91 -8.95
CA THR A 10 2.23 14.58 -9.46
C THR A 10 1.32 14.37 -10.67
N ALA A 11 1.93 14.29 -11.85
CA ALA A 11 1.22 13.96 -13.07
C ALA A 11 0.34 12.73 -12.83
N PHE A 12 -0.88 12.77 -13.37
CA PHE A 12 -1.92 11.78 -13.20
C PHE A 12 -1.53 10.49 -13.94
N ASN A 13 -0.58 9.74 -13.40
CA ASN A 13 -0.27 8.39 -13.87
C ASN A 13 -1.11 7.40 -13.06
N PRO A 14 -2.13 6.76 -13.68
CA PRO A 14 -3.06 5.85 -13.01
C PRO A 14 -2.38 4.58 -12.47
N PHE A 15 -1.11 4.34 -12.83
CA PHE A 15 -0.33 3.19 -12.38
C PHE A 15 0.70 3.51 -11.30
N THR A 16 0.79 4.76 -10.82
CA THR A 16 1.82 5.19 -9.85
C THR A 16 1.89 4.33 -8.60
N LEU A 17 0.73 3.97 -8.02
CA LEU A 17 0.67 3.10 -6.85
C LEU A 17 1.23 1.70 -7.13
N TRP A 18 0.91 1.14 -8.29
CA TRP A 18 1.38 -0.18 -8.72
C TRP A 18 2.87 -0.16 -9.07
N THR A 19 3.35 0.90 -9.72
CA THR A 19 4.77 1.07 -10.03
C THR A 19 5.60 1.23 -8.75
N ASP A 20 5.18 2.08 -7.81
CA ASP A 20 5.88 2.24 -6.52
C ASP A 20 5.89 0.93 -5.74
N LEU A 21 4.76 0.23 -5.68
CA LEU A 21 4.67 -1.09 -5.06
C LEU A 21 5.64 -2.09 -5.70
N ALA A 22 5.71 -2.14 -7.03
CA ALA A 22 6.61 -3.02 -7.76
C ALA A 22 8.09 -2.69 -7.48
N LEU A 23 8.46 -1.40 -7.53
CA LEU A 23 9.82 -0.94 -7.22
C LEU A 23 10.23 -1.29 -5.79
N LYS A 24 9.36 -1.02 -4.82
CA LYS A 24 9.61 -1.36 -3.41
C LYS A 24 9.70 -2.87 -3.19
N THR A 25 8.88 -3.65 -3.89
CA THR A 25 8.97 -5.11 -3.86
C THR A 25 10.31 -5.58 -4.44
N GLY A 26 10.76 -5.00 -5.55
CA GLY A 26 12.08 -5.29 -6.14
C GLY A 26 13.24 -4.98 -5.19
N GLU A 27 13.24 -3.80 -4.57
CA GLU A 27 14.22 -3.42 -3.54
C GLU A 27 14.24 -4.42 -2.37
N MET A 28 13.05 -4.83 -1.89
CA MET A 28 12.91 -5.82 -0.82
C MET A 28 13.48 -7.17 -1.22
N LEU A 29 13.17 -7.65 -2.43
CA LEU A 29 13.64 -8.95 -2.93
C LEU A 29 15.16 -8.97 -3.06
N ALA A 30 15.74 -7.91 -3.62
CA ALA A 30 17.20 -7.75 -3.72
C ALA A 30 17.87 -7.75 -2.34
N ALA A 31 17.32 -6.99 -1.37
CA ALA A 31 17.82 -7.00 0.01
C ALA A 31 17.66 -8.37 0.68
N SER A 32 16.54 -9.05 0.43
CA SER A 32 16.26 -10.38 0.98
C SER A 32 17.26 -11.41 0.46
N ALA A 33 17.61 -11.37 -0.83
CA ALA A 33 18.63 -12.24 -1.41
C ALA A 33 20.00 -12.07 -0.72
N GLN A 34 20.39 -10.82 -0.42
CA GLN A 34 21.62 -10.54 0.34
C GLN A 34 21.55 -11.12 1.76
N VAL A 35 20.43 -10.93 2.45
CA VAL A 35 20.21 -11.45 3.81
C VAL A 35 20.26 -12.98 3.83
N ILE A 36 19.60 -13.65 2.89
CA ILE A 36 19.62 -15.11 2.76
C ILE A 36 21.05 -15.59 2.51
N THR A 37 21.75 -15.00 1.55
CA THR A 37 23.14 -15.38 1.24
C THR A 37 24.06 -15.29 2.47
N HIS A 38 24.01 -14.17 3.19
CA HIS A 38 24.82 -13.99 4.40
C HIS A 38 24.47 -14.98 5.50
N ARG A 39 23.18 -15.24 5.73
CA ARG A 39 22.70 -16.10 6.81
C ARG A 39 22.94 -17.57 6.53
N THR A 40 22.71 -18.00 5.29
CA THR A 40 23.04 -19.35 4.83
C THR A 40 24.54 -19.60 4.92
N GLY A 41 25.37 -18.66 4.45
CA GLY A 41 26.82 -18.74 4.62
C GLY A 41 27.22 -18.93 6.09
N ARG A 42 26.65 -18.12 7.01
CA ARG A 42 26.91 -18.27 8.45
C ARG A 42 26.45 -19.62 9.01
N MET A 43 25.28 -20.12 8.61
CA MET A 43 24.79 -21.41 9.06
C MET A 43 25.72 -22.55 8.61
N VAL A 44 26.19 -22.49 7.37
CA VAL A 44 27.18 -23.45 6.84
C VAL A 44 28.48 -23.37 7.63
N SER A 45 29.04 -22.16 7.82
CA SER A 45 30.30 -21.98 8.59
C SER A 45 30.19 -22.38 10.06
N ALA A 46 29.01 -22.25 10.68
CA ALA A 46 28.79 -22.64 12.07
C ALA A 46 28.68 -24.16 12.25
N GLY A 47 28.23 -24.88 11.23
CA GLY A 47 28.06 -26.33 11.26
C GLY A 47 27.10 -26.82 12.37
N PRO A 48 27.22 -28.08 12.82
CA PRO A 48 26.33 -28.67 13.83
C PRO A 48 26.55 -28.12 15.24
N SER A 49 27.61 -27.33 15.48
CA SER A 49 27.96 -26.82 16.81
C SER A 49 28.17 -25.30 16.81
N PRO A 50 27.08 -24.52 16.70
CA PRO A 50 27.16 -23.06 16.69
C PRO A 50 27.66 -22.49 18.02
N ASN A 51 28.61 -21.55 17.95
CA ASN A 51 29.10 -20.83 19.13
C ASN A 51 28.05 -19.83 19.67
N ALA A 52 28.33 -19.21 20.81
CA ALA A 52 27.41 -18.29 21.48
C ALA A 52 26.95 -17.11 20.59
N ARG A 53 27.80 -16.61 19.69
CA ARG A 53 27.46 -15.52 18.76
C ARG A 53 26.50 -16.00 17.68
N ASP A 54 26.70 -17.20 17.17
CA ASP A 54 25.83 -17.79 16.14
C ASP A 54 24.46 -18.11 16.71
N ARG A 55 24.38 -18.67 17.93
CA ARG A 55 23.10 -18.90 18.62
C ARG A 55 22.31 -17.60 18.80
N LYS A 56 22.96 -16.54 19.28
CA LYS A 56 22.33 -15.21 19.43
C LYS A 56 21.82 -14.68 18.09
N GLU A 57 22.60 -14.81 17.02
CA GLU A 57 22.14 -14.39 15.70
C GLU A 57 20.95 -15.25 15.23
N PHE A 58 20.99 -16.57 15.33
CA PHE A 58 19.89 -17.45 14.89
C PHE A 58 18.59 -17.17 15.62
N THR A 59 18.63 -16.97 16.95
CA THR A 59 17.46 -16.53 17.72
C THR A 59 16.91 -15.20 17.18
N ARG A 60 17.79 -14.22 16.93
CA ARG A 60 17.41 -12.93 16.34
C ARG A 60 16.77 -13.10 14.95
N MET A 61 17.29 -13.99 14.11
CA MET A 61 16.70 -14.26 12.78
C MET A 61 15.27 -14.79 12.84
N GLY A 62 14.92 -15.54 13.90
CA GLY A 62 13.57 -16.05 14.13
C GLY A 62 12.64 -14.93 14.60
N LEU A 63 13.05 -14.22 15.65
CA LEU A 63 12.27 -13.11 16.23
C LEU A 63 11.93 -12.04 15.19
N GLU A 64 12.90 -11.66 14.35
CA GLU A 64 12.69 -10.67 13.30
C GLU A 64 11.60 -11.08 12.29
N LYS A 65 11.41 -12.37 12.01
CA LYS A 65 10.35 -12.85 11.11
C LYS A 65 8.98 -12.72 11.76
N VAL A 66 8.88 -13.09 13.04
CA VAL A 66 7.62 -12.99 13.81
C VAL A 66 7.22 -11.54 14.00
N GLU A 67 8.16 -10.67 14.37
CA GLU A 67 7.95 -9.22 14.49
C GLU A 67 7.47 -8.63 13.15
N ALA A 68 8.17 -8.91 12.05
CA ALA A 68 7.80 -8.39 10.75
C ALA A 68 6.41 -8.88 10.31
N ALA A 69 6.09 -10.16 10.56
CA ALA A 69 4.78 -10.72 10.24
C ALA A 69 3.67 -10.06 11.07
N GLY A 70 3.87 -9.87 12.37
CA GLY A 70 2.92 -9.19 13.26
C GLY A 70 2.69 -7.73 12.87
N GLU A 71 3.76 -6.97 12.65
CA GLU A 71 3.69 -5.58 12.16
C GLU A 71 2.96 -5.50 10.81
N SER A 72 3.23 -6.45 9.90
CA SER A 72 2.60 -6.50 8.57
C SER A 72 1.11 -6.81 8.65
N ALA A 73 0.73 -7.79 9.47
CA ALA A 73 -0.66 -8.16 9.69
C ALA A 73 -1.46 -6.99 10.28
N TRP A 74 -0.91 -6.32 11.30
CA TRP A 74 -1.53 -5.13 11.89
C TRP A 74 -1.68 -3.99 10.87
N ALA A 75 -0.62 -3.69 10.11
CA ALA A 75 -0.65 -2.63 9.10
C ALA A 75 -1.68 -2.90 7.99
N MET A 76 -1.83 -4.17 7.57
CA MET A 76 -2.87 -4.56 6.61
C MET A 76 -4.26 -4.43 7.23
N ALA A 77 -4.47 -4.89 8.46
CA ALA A 77 -5.76 -4.80 9.15
C ALA A 77 -6.21 -3.34 9.32
N GLU A 78 -5.31 -2.45 9.75
CA GLU A 78 -5.55 -1.02 9.85
C GLU A 78 -5.93 -0.42 8.49
N GLN A 79 -5.14 -0.70 7.46
CA GLN A 79 -5.39 -0.17 6.12
C GLN A 79 -6.69 -0.70 5.51
N MET A 80 -7.03 -1.97 5.75
CA MET A 80 -8.26 -2.59 5.27
C MET A 80 -9.49 -2.00 5.98
N SER A 81 -9.44 -1.83 7.31
CA SER A 81 -10.49 -1.16 8.07
C SER A 81 -10.72 0.26 7.57
N ARG A 82 -9.64 1.02 7.36
CA ARG A 82 -9.72 2.40 6.82
C ARG A 82 -10.32 2.42 5.41
N THR A 83 -9.91 1.48 4.55
CA THR A 83 -10.45 1.33 3.19
C THR A 83 -11.94 1.01 3.22
N GLN A 84 -12.39 0.12 4.11
CA GLN A 84 -13.80 -0.22 4.25
C GLN A 84 -14.66 1.00 4.62
N MET A 85 -14.19 1.82 5.56
CA MET A 85 -14.86 3.06 5.93
C MET A 85 -14.89 4.08 4.78
N GLU A 86 -13.75 4.28 4.09
CA GLU A 86 -13.63 5.20 2.95
C GLU A 86 -14.57 4.81 1.80
N LEU A 87 -14.61 3.52 1.45
CA LEU A 87 -15.50 3.01 0.41
C LEU A 87 -16.97 3.14 0.82
N GLY A 88 -17.30 2.84 2.08
CA GLY A 88 -18.66 3.00 2.62
C GLY A 88 -19.13 4.46 2.52
N ILE A 89 -18.37 5.40 3.08
CA ILE A 89 -18.70 6.84 3.04
C ILE A 89 -18.86 7.31 1.60
N LYS A 90 -17.97 6.88 0.68
CA LYS A 90 -18.05 7.27 -0.72
C LYS A 90 -19.30 6.71 -1.41
N ALA A 91 -19.65 5.45 -1.15
CA ALA A 91 -20.86 4.84 -1.68
C ALA A 91 -22.11 5.61 -1.22
N TRP A 92 -22.18 5.97 0.06
CA TRP A 92 -23.25 6.81 0.60
C TRP A 92 -23.32 8.18 -0.08
N GLN A 93 -22.18 8.85 -0.29
CA GLN A 93 -22.12 10.14 -0.99
C GLN A 93 -22.57 10.03 -2.45
N ASP A 94 -22.19 8.96 -3.15
CA ASP A 94 -22.56 8.76 -4.56
C ASP A 94 -24.04 8.43 -4.71
N MET A 95 -24.59 7.63 -3.81
CA MET A 95 -26.02 7.35 -3.73
C MET A 95 -26.81 8.63 -3.46
N ALA A 96 -26.42 9.41 -2.44
CA ALA A 96 -27.09 10.67 -2.11
C ALA A 96 -27.05 11.67 -3.28
N ARG A 97 -25.89 11.84 -3.92
CA ARG A 97 -25.74 12.74 -5.08
C ARG A 97 -26.58 12.30 -6.27
N THR A 98 -26.60 10.99 -6.56
CA THR A 98 -27.40 10.45 -7.65
C THR A 98 -28.89 10.61 -7.37
N GLY A 99 -29.32 10.39 -6.12
CA GLY A 99 -30.69 10.65 -5.68
C GLY A 99 -31.10 12.11 -5.85
N VAL A 100 -30.26 13.06 -5.43
CA VAL A 100 -30.50 14.50 -5.63
C VAL A 100 -30.56 14.86 -7.11
N ALA A 101 -29.66 14.33 -7.94
CA ALA A 101 -29.66 14.59 -9.38
C ALA A 101 -30.94 14.05 -10.06
N TRP A 102 -31.38 12.85 -9.68
CA TRP A 102 -32.65 12.27 -10.13
C TRP A 102 -33.85 13.13 -9.73
N MET A 103 -33.95 13.52 -8.46
CA MET A 103 -35.03 14.39 -7.97
C MET A 103 -35.03 15.75 -8.66
N SER A 104 -33.86 16.29 -8.97
CA SER A 104 -33.72 17.55 -9.71
C SER A 104 -34.34 17.45 -11.10
N VAL A 105 -34.08 16.35 -11.83
CA VAL A 105 -34.67 16.06 -13.14
C VAL A 105 -36.18 15.86 -13.02
N ALA A 106 -36.64 15.04 -12.07
CA ALA A 106 -38.06 14.74 -11.86
C ALA A 106 -38.89 15.98 -11.47
N GLY A 107 -38.31 16.92 -10.72
CA GLY A 107 -38.94 18.19 -10.36
C GLY A 107 -38.88 19.28 -11.44
N SER A 108 -38.50 18.95 -12.67
CA SER A 108 -38.45 19.91 -13.77
C SER A 108 -39.84 20.28 -14.26
N ARG A 109 -40.09 21.57 -14.50
CA ARG A 109 -41.40 22.07 -14.95
C ARG A 109 -41.51 22.25 -16.46
N SER A 110 -40.42 22.01 -17.19
CA SER A 110 -40.37 22.10 -18.65
C SER A 110 -39.30 21.19 -19.25
N LEU A 111 -39.43 20.86 -20.53
CA LEU A 111 -38.48 20.04 -21.26
C LEU A 111 -37.06 20.64 -21.30
N PRO A 112 -36.86 21.96 -21.55
CA PRO A 112 -35.52 22.55 -21.50
C PRO A 112 -34.88 22.47 -20.11
N GLN A 113 -35.66 22.61 -19.03
CA GLN A 113 -35.15 22.45 -17.66
C GLN A 113 -34.70 21.01 -17.38
N ALA A 114 -35.48 20.02 -17.83
CA ALA A 114 -35.15 18.61 -17.67
C ALA A 114 -33.84 18.27 -18.41
N ILE A 115 -33.70 18.72 -19.67
CA ILE A 115 -32.50 18.51 -20.49
C ILE A 115 -31.27 19.16 -19.83
N ALA A 116 -31.40 20.40 -19.33
CA ALA A 116 -30.29 21.08 -18.65
C ALA A 116 -29.80 20.29 -17.42
N LYS A 117 -30.73 19.72 -16.64
CA LYS A 117 -30.42 18.96 -15.42
C LYS A 117 -30.00 17.51 -15.67
N GLN A 118 -30.39 16.91 -16.80
CA GLN A 118 -29.99 15.56 -17.19
C GLN A 118 -28.47 15.40 -17.24
N SER A 119 -27.74 16.46 -17.62
CA SER A 119 -26.27 16.47 -17.62
C SER A 119 -25.67 16.19 -16.23
N GLN A 120 -26.30 16.67 -15.15
CA GLN A 120 -25.85 16.43 -13.78
C GLN A 120 -26.06 14.98 -13.35
N LEU A 121 -27.17 14.37 -13.79
CA LEU A 121 -27.46 12.95 -13.54
C LEU A 121 -26.47 12.04 -14.30
N VAL A 122 -26.22 12.32 -15.57
CA VAL A 122 -25.23 11.56 -16.36
C VAL A 122 -23.85 11.66 -15.72
N GLN A 123 -23.45 12.84 -15.27
CA GLN A 123 -22.17 13.02 -14.56
C GLN A 123 -22.12 12.30 -13.21
N SER A 124 -23.23 12.24 -12.45
CA SER A 124 -23.25 11.51 -11.18
C SER A 124 -23.07 10.01 -11.39
N VAL A 125 -23.71 9.44 -12.41
CA VAL A 125 -23.57 8.02 -12.78
C VAL A 125 -22.18 7.72 -13.35
N ALA A 126 -21.65 8.58 -14.22
CA ALA A 126 -20.31 8.41 -14.79
C ALA A 126 -19.20 8.47 -13.74
N ARG A 127 -19.40 9.17 -12.62
CA ARG A 127 -18.45 9.18 -11.49
C ARG A 127 -18.48 7.90 -10.66
N SER A 128 -19.57 7.14 -10.70
CA SER A 128 -19.70 5.86 -9.99
C SER A 128 -18.87 4.75 -10.64
N THR A 129 -18.58 4.80 -11.94
CA THR A 129 -17.72 3.82 -12.64
C THR A 129 -16.26 3.87 -12.17
N GLN A 130 -15.84 4.97 -11.56
CA GLN A 130 -14.52 5.13 -10.94
C GLN A 130 -14.30 4.22 -9.72
N SER A 131 -15.34 3.47 -9.29
CA SER A 131 -15.29 2.55 -8.16
C SER A 131 -14.39 1.33 -8.40
N ALA A 132 -14.32 0.81 -9.64
CA ALA A 132 -13.47 -0.34 -9.96
C ALA A 132 -11.97 0.00 -9.82
N GLN A 133 -11.56 1.19 -10.29
CA GLN A 133 -10.19 1.69 -10.14
C GLN A 133 -9.84 1.89 -8.66
N ARG A 134 -10.77 2.43 -7.86
CA ARG A 134 -10.56 2.64 -6.42
C ARG A 134 -10.35 1.33 -5.66
N LEU A 135 -11.05 0.27 -6.06
CA LEU A 135 -10.87 -1.06 -5.48
C LEU A 135 -9.46 -1.61 -5.82
N SER A 136 -9.03 -1.49 -7.07
CA SER A 136 -7.66 -1.86 -7.48
C SER A 136 -6.60 -1.09 -6.69
N ASP A 137 -6.75 0.23 -6.57
CA ASP A 137 -5.84 1.07 -5.81
C ASP A 137 -5.83 0.74 -4.31
N ALA A 138 -6.98 0.34 -3.77
CA ALA A 138 -7.09 -0.09 -2.38
C ALA A 138 -6.32 -1.37 -2.13
N THR A 139 -6.38 -2.34 -3.05
CA THR A 139 -5.57 -3.55 -3.00
C THR A 139 -4.08 -3.20 -3.00
N ALA A 140 -3.63 -2.34 -3.92
CA ALA A 140 -2.23 -1.90 -3.96
C ALA A 140 -1.78 -1.23 -2.64
N ARG A 141 -2.65 -0.40 -2.03
CA ARG A 141 -2.37 0.23 -0.74
C ARG A 141 -2.27 -0.78 0.40
N VAL A 142 -3.19 -1.73 0.50
CA VAL A 142 -3.16 -2.78 1.53
C VAL A 142 -1.89 -3.61 1.40
N THR A 143 -1.57 -4.07 0.19
CA THR A 143 -0.33 -4.82 -0.08
C THR A 143 0.91 -3.98 0.25
N GLY A 144 0.97 -2.72 -0.19
CA GLY A 144 2.09 -1.83 0.10
C GLY A 144 2.27 -1.57 1.61
N ARG A 145 1.18 -1.40 2.35
CA ARG A 145 1.24 -1.26 3.82
C ARG A 145 1.71 -2.54 4.51
N GLY A 146 1.25 -3.70 4.05
CA GLY A 146 1.68 -5.00 4.55
C GLY A 146 3.14 -5.31 4.24
N LEU A 147 3.67 -4.91 3.09
CA LEU A 147 5.06 -5.17 2.74
C LEU A 147 6.05 -4.20 3.39
N LYS A 148 5.61 -3.02 3.82
CA LYS A 148 6.50 -1.98 4.37
C LYS A 148 7.34 -2.46 5.57
N PRO A 149 6.80 -3.16 6.59
CA PRO A 149 7.60 -3.73 7.67
C PRO A 149 8.66 -4.73 7.19
N VAL A 150 8.28 -5.60 6.24
CA VAL A 150 9.17 -6.62 5.67
C VAL A 150 10.31 -5.96 4.87
N HIS A 151 9.98 -5.03 3.98
CA HIS A 151 10.98 -4.24 3.22
C HIS A 151 11.96 -3.53 4.16
N ARG A 152 11.44 -2.85 5.19
CA ARG A 152 12.27 -2.16 6.19
C ARG A 152 13.23 -3.11 6.90
N LYS A 153 12.75 -4.25 7.38
CA LYS A 153 13.59 -5.25 8.08
C LYS A 153 14.59 -5.90 7.12
N ALA A 154 14.19 -6.25 5.90
CA ALA A 154 15.06 -6.83 4.89
C ALA A 154 16.23 -5.89 4.53
N THR A 155 15.92 -4.62 4.22
CA THR A 155 16.94 -3.61 3.88
C THR A 155 17.86 -3.28 5.07
N ALA A 156 17.32 -3.13 6.28
CA ALA A 156 18.11 -2.92 7.48
C ALA A 156 19.03 -4.12 7.78
N ASN A 157 18.54 -5.34 7.59
CA ASN A 157 19.33 -6.55 7.76
C ASN A 157 20.42 -6.69 6.71
N ALA A 158 20.12 -6.42 5.43
CA ALA A 158 21.11 -6.43 4.36
C ALA A 158 22.26 -5.46 4.70
N LYS A 159 21.92 -4.22 5.09
CA LYS A 159 22.90 -3.21 5.52
C LYS A 159 23.72 -3.65 6.73
N ARG A 160 23.08 -4.24 7.75
CA ARG A 160 23.77 -4.72 8.96
C ARG A 160 24.73 -5.86 8.64
N LEU A 161 24.29 -6.85 7.86
CA LEU A 161 25.06 -8.04 7.54
C LEU A 161 26.21 -7.73 6.59
N GLY A 162 26.03 -6.80 5.64
CA GLY A 162 27.10 -6.35 4.75
C GLY A 162 28.24 -5.61 5.44
N LYS A 163 28.04 -5.12 6.67
CA LYS A 163 29.09 -4.53 7.51
C LYS A 163 29.84 -5.53 8.38
N LEU A 164 29.33 -6.76 8.49
CA LEU A 164 29.99 -7.79 9.29
C LEU A 164 31.11 -8.43 8.46
N PRO A 165 32.29 -8.68 9.05
CA PRO A 165 33.33 -9.42 8.37
C PRO A 165 32.77 -10.79 7.96
N ARG A 166 33.08 -11.20 6.73
CA ARG A 166 32.87 -12.58 6.29
C ARG A 166 33.71 -13.47 7.20
N ARG A 167 33.09 -14.49 7.77
CA ARG A 167 33.80 -15.57 8.44
C ARG A 167 34.32 -16.54 7.40
#